data_AF-A0A1A8KBA6-F1
#
_entry.id   AF-A0A1A8KBA6-F1
#
_cell.length_a   1.000
_cell.length_b   1.000
_cell.length_c   1.000
_cell.angle_alpha   90.00
_cell.angle_beta   90.00
_cell.angle_gamma   90.00
#
_symmetry.space_group_name_H-M   'P 1'
#
loop_
_entity.id
_entity.type
_entity.pdbx_description
1 polymer ?
#
loop_
_entity_poly.entity_id
_entity_poly.type
_entity_poly.pdbx_seq_one_letter_code
_entity_poly.pdbx_strand_id
1 'polypeptide(L)'
;MPIYVIDRKFPDISGELLQPAGEGGDLRMTETNTPKSAKKLRWTSLEIGLITIVSLLFIVIVALIILFATQKTDEICTTADCTQSASRLIENMDSTVDPCDNFYQYACGGWLKKNIIPETSSRYSTFDILRDELEVILKGVLEKTVEGEAAALTKAKTLYRSCTNESLIELRGGAPLLNMLPDVLDWPIAVDDWESVYGTTWRLEDVIARLNEKYGTQLLVNFFVGTDDRDSTSHIIHFDQQTSLGLLSRDYYACDGSYAEVCRAYEQFMIDLAKLIRTDRGLEINETRIREEVTRIMDVERDIAYATDTPE
;
A
#
# COMPACT_ATOMS: atom_id res chain seq x y z
N MET A 1 18.24 -7.80 10.95
CA MET A 1 18.24 -8.06 9.49
C MET A 1 18.48 -6.72 8.80
N PRO A 2 19.64 -6.48 8.15
CA PRO A 2 19.91 -5.17 7.55
C PRO A 2 19.12 -5.00 6.24
N ILE A 3 18.43 -3.87 6.11
CA ILE A 3 17.67 -3.48 4.92
C ILE A 3 18.67 -2.93 3.89
N TYR A 4 18.85 -3.65 2.79
CA TYR A 4 19.60 -3.15 1.64
C TYR A 4 18.64 -2.36 0.74
N VAL A 5 18.90 -1.05 0.60
CA VAL A 5 18.24 -0.22 -0.41
C VAL A 5 19.02 -0.37 -1.72
N ILE A 6 18.41 -1.03 -2.71
CA ILE A 6 18.95 -1.16 -4.06
C ILE A 6 18.49 0.06 -4.86
N ASP A 7 19.42 0.98 -5.12
CA ASP A 7 19.20 2.14 -5.98
C ASP A 7 19.22 1.68 -7.46
N ARG A 8 18.09 1.80 -8.16
CA ARG A 8 17.98 1.51 -9.60
C ARG A 8 17.80 2.82 -10.36
N LYS A 9 18.89 3.31 -10.96
CA LYS A 9 18.84 4.36 -12.00
C LYS A 9 18.16 3.83 -13.26
N PHE A 10 17.11 4.51 -13.71
CA PHE A 10 16.61 4.42 -15.09
C PHE A 10 17.28 5.53 -15.94
N PRO A 11 17.55 5.27 -17.23
CA PRO A 11 18.21 6.24 -18.11
C PRO A 11 17.24 7.32 -18.59
N ASP A 12 17.71 8.56 -18.52
CA ASP A 12 17.00 9.77 -18.97
C ASP A 12 17.15 9.93 -20.50
N ILE A 13 16.05 10.17 -21.20
CA ILE A 13 16.02 10.43 -22.64
C ILE A 13 15.90 11.95 -22.83
N SER A 14 17.05 12.63 -22.90
CA SER A 14 17.09 14.06 -23.23
C SER A 14 17.18 14.27 -24.75
N GLY A 15 16.18 14.94 -25.31
CA GLY A 15 16.17 15.40 -26.70
C GLY A 15 17.20 16.52 -26.96
N GLU A 16 17.87 16.42 -28.10
CA GLU A 16 18.82 17.39 -28.64
C GLU A 16 18.13 18.70 -29.08
N LEU A 17 18.74 19.85 -28.76
CA LEU A 17 18.49 21.08 -29.49
C LEU A 17 19.80 21.82 -29.81
N LEU A 18 20.06 21.83 -31.12
CA LEU A 18 21.01 22.56 -31.96
C LEU A 18 21.67 23.85 -31.41
N GLN A 19 23.00 23.89 -31.54
CA GLN A 19 23.80 25.12 -31.68
C GLN A 19 23.82 25.57 -33.16
N PRO A 20 23.98 26.87 -33.46
CA PRO A 20 24.54 27.30 -34.73
C PRO A 20 26.02 27.71 -34.60
N ALA A 21 26.74 27.32 -35.64
CA ALA A 21 28.15 27.55 -35.91
C ALA A 21 28.48 29.04 -36.09
N GLY A 22 29.73 29.38 -35.76
CA GLY A 22 30.35 30.63 -36.18
C GLY A 22 30.87 30.56 -37.61
N GLU A 23 30.74 31.68 -38.33
CA GLU A 23 31.55 31.99 -39.51
C GLU A 23 32.11 33.41 -39.34
N GLY A 24 33.41 33.52 -39.60
CA GLY A 24 34.12 34.80 -39.65
C GLY A 24 33.92 35.51 -40.98
N GLY A 25 33.99 36.84 -40.95
CA GLY A 25 33.95 37.70 -42.13
C GLY A 25 34.66 39.02 -41.84
N ASP A 26 35.81 39.17 -42.50
CA ASP A 26 36.77 40.28 -42.51
C ASP A 26 36.16 41.66 -42.82
N LEU A 27 36.57 42.70 -42.08
CA LEU A 27 36.30 44.11 -42.41
C LEU A 27 37.51 44.99 -42.02
N ARG A 28 38.45 45.06 -42.96
CA ARG A 28 39.37 46.17 -43.29
C ARG A 28 39.37 47.37 -42.32
N MET A 29 40.48 47.54 -41.60
CA MET A 29 40.89 48.82 -41.02
C MET A 29 41.41 49.77 -42.10
N THR A 30 40.79 50.95 -42.22
CA THR A 30 41.37 52.12 -42.87
C THR A 30 41.94 53.05 -41.80
N GLU A 31 43.25 53.25 -41.84
CA GLU A 31 43.93 54.33 -41.14
C GLU A 31 43.48 55.69 -41.68
N THR A 32 43.07 56.59 -40.79
CA THR A 32 43.20 58.03 -41.00
C THR A 32 43.61 58.69 -39.69
N ASN A 33 44.91 58.96 -39.55
CA ASN A 33 45.45 59.86 -38.54
C ASN A 33 45.22 61.32 -38.98
N THR A 34 44.66 62.15 -38.11
CA THR A 34 45.01 63.58 -37.98
C THR A 34 44.66 64.09 -36.58
N PRO A 35 45.43 65.06 -36.04
CA PRO A 35 45.68 65.18 -34.61
C PRO A 35 44.63 66.04 -33.90
N LYS A 36 44.11 65.56 -32.77
CA LYS A 36 43.38 66.41 -31.81
C LYS A 36 44.31 66.79 -30.67
N SER A 37 44.67 68.08 -30.66
CA SER A 37 45.29 68.83 -29.58
C SER A 37 44.89 68.34 -28.19
N ALA A 38 45.86 67.81 -27.43
CA ALA A 38 45.70 67.51 -26.02
C ALA A 38 45.60 68.83 -25.23
N LYS A 39 44.38 69.34 -25.02
CA LYS A 39 44.14 70.30 -23.95
C LYS A 39 44.13 69.54 -22.63
N LYS A 40 45.12 69.79 -21.77
CA LYS A 40 45.10 69.36 -20.36
C LYS A 40 43.82 69.92 -19.72
N LEU A 41 42.88 69.03 -19.40
CA LEU A 41 41.67 69.38 -18.68
C LEU A 41 42.06 69.80 -17.26
N ARG A 42 42.02 71.09 -16.96
CA ARG A 42 42.20 71.63 -15.60
C ARG A 42 40.85 71.51 -14.90
N TRP A 43 40.65 70.37 -14.25
CA TRP A 43 39.47 70.10 -13.43
C TRP A 43 39.36 71.16 -12.32
N THR A 44 38.15 71.68 -12.11
CA THR A 44 37.88 72.56 -10.96
C THR A 44 37.82 71.72 -9.68
N SER A 45 38.20 72.26 -8.52
CA SER A 45 38.26 71.51 -7.25
C SER A 45 36.93 70.81 -6.88
N LEU A 46 35.82 71.36 -7.38
CA LEU A 46 34.46 70.85 -7.19
C LEU A 46 34.16 69.61 -8.05
N GLU A 47 34.66 69.55 -9.29
CA GLU A 47 34.54 68.38 -10.17
C GLU A 47 35.42 67.21 -9.70
N ILE A 48 36.61 67.50 -9.16
CA ILE A 48 37.46 66.48 -8.52
C ILE A 48 36.76 65.92 -7.26
N GLY A 49 36.12 66.79 -6.47
CA GLY A 49 35.32 66.38 -5.31
C GLY A 49 34.13 65.49 -5.70
N LEU A 50 33.44 65.81 -6.79
CA LEU A 50 32.29 65.04 -7.24
C LEU A 50 32.69 63.67 -7.81
N ILE A 51 33.79 63.61 -8.58
CA ILE A 51 34.33 62.34 -9.11
C ILE A 51 34.81 61.44 -7.98
N THR A 52 35.50 61.99 -6.98
CA THR A 52 35.96 61.19 -5.83
C THR A 52 34.79 60.62 -5.02
N ILE A 53 33.71 61.39 -4.83
CA ILE A 53 32.49 60.89 -4.17
C ILE A 53 31.81 59.80 -5.01
N VAL A 54 31.66 59.99 -6.32
CA VAL A 54 31.05 58.99 -7.21
C VAL A 54 31.89 57.71 -7.28
N SER A 55 33.22 57.83 -7.34
CA SER A 55 34.12 56.68 -7.28
C SER A 55 34.06 55.95 -5.94
N LEU A 56 33.96 56.67 -4.81
CA LEU A 56 33.79 56.07 -3.49
C LEU A 56 32.45 55.34 -3.37
N LEU A 57 31.35 55.94 -3.84
CA LEU A 57 30.03 55.30 -3.88
C LEU A 57 30.04 54.06 -4.78
N PHE A 58 30.71 54.13 -5.93
CA PHE A 58 30.87 52.97 -6.82
C PHE A 58 31.65 51.85 -6.14
N ILE A 59 32.73 52.16 -5.43
CA ILE A 59 33.51 51.17 -4.66
C ILE A 59 32.66 50.55 -3.55
N VAL A 60 31.84 51.35 -2.83
CA VAL A 60 30.94 50.84 -1.80
C VAL A 60 29.87 49.92 -2.40
N ILE A 61 29.28 50.30 -3.53
CA ILE A 61 28.29 49.47 -4.24
C ILE A 61 28.93 48.16 -4.72
N VAL A 62 30.12 48.22 -5.32
CA VAL A 62 30.86 47.03 -5.75
C VAL A 62 31.22 46.16 -4.56
N ALA A 63 31.66 46.74 -3.44
CA ALA A 63 31.94 46.00 -2.22
C ALA A 63 30.69 45.33 -1.64
N LEU A 64 29.53 45.98 -1.66
CA LEU A 64 28.24 45.42 -1.25
C LEU A 64 27.78 44.29 -2.17
N ILE A 65 27.95 44.43 -3.48
CA ILE A 65 27.66 43.37 -4.47
C ILE A 65 28.58 42.17 -4.23
N ILE A 66 29.87 42.39 -4.00
CA ILE A 66 30.83 41.33 -3.69
C ILE A 66 30.45 40.68 -2.35
N LEU A 67 30.07 41.45 -1.33
CA LEU A 67 29.60 40.91 -0.04
C LEU A 67 28.35 40.05 -0.19
N PHE A 68 27.38 40.47 -1.02
CA PHE A 68 26.17 39.70 -1.30
C PHE A 68 26.46 38.45 -2.13
N ALA A 69 27.36 38.54 -3.13
CA ALA A 69 27.75 37.42 -3.97
C ALA A 69 28.68 36.41 -3.25
N THR A 70 29.43 36.86 -2.25
CA THR A 70 30.29 36.02 -1.40
C THR A 70 29.60 35.58 -0.11
N GLN A 71 28.36 36.05 0.13
CA GLN A 71 27.48 35.50 1.14
C GLN A 71 27.17 34.06 0.70
N LYS A 72 27.97 33.11 1.17
CA LYS A 72 27.66 31.69 1.11
C LYS A 72 26.31 31.52 1.78
N THR A 73 25.25 31.40 0.99
CA THR A 73 24.00 30.78 1.43
C THR A 73 24.38 29.36 1.82
N ASP A 74 24.29 29.05 3.11
CA ASP A 74 24.51 27.71 3.63
C ASP A 74 23.74 26.68 2.79
N GLU A 75 24.46 25.65 2.34
CA GLU A 75 24.13 24.22 2.18
C GLU A 75 22.65 23.73 2.04
N ILE A 76 21.70 24.52 1.55
CA ILE A 76 20.31 24.09 1.36
C ILE A 76 20.18 23.35 0.03
N CYS A 77 19.69 22.11 0.10
CA CYS A 77 19.40 21.30 -1.07
C CYS A 77 18.16 21.82 -1.81
N THR A 78 18.33 22.22 -3.08
CA THR A 78 17.25 22.71 -3.94
C THR A 78 16.95 21.77 -5.12
N THR A 79 17.37 20.51 -5.04
CA THR A 79 17.01 19.52 -6.08
C THR A 79 15.50 19.26 -6.06
N ALA A 80 14.97 18.71 -7.16
CA ALA A 80 13.56 18.35 -7.25
C ALA A 80 13.16 17.37 -6.12
N ASP A 81 13.98 16.34 -5.87
CA ASP A 81 13.73 15.35 -4.82
C ASP A 81 13.70 15.95 -3.41
N CYS A 82 14.63 16.87 -3.12
CA CYS A 82 14.67 17.59 -1.84
C CYS A 82 13.42 18.46 -1.66
N THR A 83 13.03 19.17 -2.72
CA THR A 83 11.85 20.05 -2.68
C THR A 83 10.56 19.25 -2.50
N GLN A 84 10.39 18.15 -3.24
CA GLN A 84 9.22 17.28 -3.13
C GLN A 84 9.13 16.63 -1.74
N SER A 85 10.25 16.13 -1.22
CA SER A 85 10.31 15.52 0.10
C SER A 85 10.00 16.54 1.21
N ALA A 86 10.58 17.74 1.12
CA ALA A 86 10.33 18.82 2.08
C ALA A 86 8.86 19.26 2.06
N SER A 87 8.26 19.42 0.88
CA SER A 87 6.84 19.76 0.74
C SER A 87 5.96 18.70 1.42
N ARG A 88 6.21 17.41 1.19
CA ARG A 88 5.45 16.33 1.83
C ARG A 88 5.58 16.34 3.35
N LEU A 89 6.78 16.61 3.89
CA LEU A 89 7.00 16.72 5.34
C LEU A 89 6.19 17.88 5.92
N ILE A 90 6.25 19.05 5.29
CA ILE A 90 5.54 20.25 5.75
C ILE A 90 4.02 20.07 5.67
N GLU A 91 3.50 19.47 4.60
CA GLU A 91 2.05 19.23 4.45
C GLU A 91 1.48 18.28 5.50
N ASN A 92 2.26 17.29 5.92
CA ASN A 92 1.80 16.29 6.88
C ASN A 92 1.91 16.78 8.34
N MET A 93 2.84 17.69 8.59
CA MET A 93 3.16 18.22 9.91
C MET A 93 2.16 19.28 10.38
N ASP A 94 1.85 19.29 11.69
CA ASP A 94 1.17 20.37 12.39
C ASP A 94 2.17 21.10 13.30
N SER A 95 2.79 22.17 12.78
CA SER A 95 3.81 22.93 13.49
C SER A 95 3.26 23.75 14.67
N THR A 96 1.96 23.70 14.96
CA THR A 96 1.35 24.38 16.12
C THR A 96 1.46 23.56 17.41
N VAL A 97 1.83 22.29 17.32
CA VAL A 97 1.98 21.37 18.45
C VAL A 97 3.45 21.23 18.82
N ASP A 98 3.78 21.21 20.11
CA ASP A 98 5.16 20.96 20.57
C ASP A 98 5.54 19.50 20.29
N PRO A 99 6.61 19.22 19.51
CA PRO A 99 7.07 17.86 19.26
C PRO A 99 7.48 17.10 20.54
N CYS A 100 7.85 17.79 21.62
CA CYS A 100 8.21 17.18 22.89
C CYS A 100 7.00 16.69 23.68
N ASP A 101 5.83 17.28 23.45
CA ASP A 101 4.57 16.90 24.11
C ASP A 101 3.84 15.79 23.34
N ASN A 102 3.72 15.93 22.02
CA ASN A 102 3.07 14.93 21.17
C ASN A 102 3.67 14.92 19.76
N PHE A 103 4.73 14.13 19.60
CA PHE A 103 5.42 14.02 18.31
C PHE A 103 4.54 13.45 17.18
N TYR A 104 3.55 12.60 17.49
CA TYR A 104 2.63 12.08 16.49
C TYR A 104 1.74 13.18 15.91
N GLN A 105 1.12 13.99 16.78
CA GLN A 105 0.30 15.11 16.32
C GLN A 105 1.15 16.18 15.63
N TYR A 106 2.36 16.45 16.11
CA TYR A 106 3.29 17.34 15.41
C TYR A 106 3.61 16.81 14.01
N ALA A 107 4.05 15.55 13.86
CA ALA A 107 4.50 15.02 12.57
C ALA A 107 3.37 14.68 11.59
N CYS A 108 2.18 14.32 12.08
CA CYS A 108 1.07 13.79 11.27
C CYS A 108 -0.23 14.61 11.35
N GLY A 109 -0.29 15.64 12.21
CA GLY A 109 -1.53 16.38 12.46
C GLY A 109 -2.09 17.09 11.23
N GLY A 110 -1.23 17.55 10.31
CA GLY A 110 -1.65 18.09 9.02
C GLY A 110 -2.29 17.02 8.13
N TRP A 111 -1.68 15.83 8.09
CA TRP A 111 -2.22 14.68 7.33
C TRP A 111 -3.58 14.23 7.87
N LEU A 112 -3.74 14.14 9.19
CA LEU A 112 -5.01 13.75 9.83
C LEU A 112 -6.15 14.72 9.53
N LYS A 113 -5.87 16.03 9.40
CA LYS A 113 -6.87 17.05 9.05
C LYS A 113 -7.30 16.96 7.58
N LYS A 114 -6.42 16.50 6.70
CA LYS A 114 -6.61 16.47 5.23
C LYS A 114 -7.25 15.17 4.75
N ASN A 115 -7.04 14.05 5.45
CA ASN A 115 -7.41 12.72 4.97
C ASN A 115 -8.56 12.13 5.79
N ILE A 116 -9.52 11.54 5.09
CA ILE A 116 -10.63 10.77 5.66
C ILE A 116 -10.40 9.32 5.25
N ILE A 117 -10.66 8.38 6.15
CA ILE A 117 -10.58 6.94 5.83
C ILE A 117 -11.63 6.64 4.75
N PRO A 118 -11.24 6.13 3.57
CA PRO A 118 -12.21 5.76 2.54
C PRO A 118 -13.16 4.67 3.04
N GLU A 119 -14.41 4.68 2.57
CA GLU A 119 -15.45 3.69 2.98
C GLU A 119 -15.05 2.23 2.74
N THR A 120 -14.17 1.98 1.79
CA THR A 120 -13.65 0.64 1.46
C THR A 120 -12.46 0.21 2.34
N SER A 121 -12.02 1.05 3.27
CA SER A 121 -10.82 0.85 4.08
C SER A 121 -11.16 0.86 5.57
N SER A 122 -10.60 -0.10 6.33
CA SER A 122 -10.73 -0.13 7.79
C SER A 122 -9.71 0.76 8.51
N ARG A 123 -8.64 1.14 7.80
CA ARG A 123 -7.59 2.06 8.23
C ARG A 123 -7.01 2.77 7.02
N TYR A 124 -6.43 3.95 7.22
CA TYR A 124 -5.77 4.67 6.14
C TYR A 124 -4.49 5.33 6.64
N SER A 125 -3.42 5.19 5.86
CA SER A 125 -2.09 5.68 6.17
C SER A 125 -1.27 5.83 4.90
N THR A 126 -0.04 6.33 5.02
CA THR A 126 0.91 6.36 3.88
C THR A 126 1.17 4.98 3.30
N PHE A 127 1.13 3.91 4.09
CA PHE A 127 1.29 2.54 3.57
C PHE A 127 0.11 2.13 2.69
N ASP A 128 -1.11 2.52 3.07
CA ASP A 128 -2.31 2.21 2.30
C ASP A 128 -2.31 3.01 0.98
N ILE A 129 -1.93 4.29 1.00
CA ILE A 129 -1.76 5.11 -0.21
C ILE A 129 -0.76 4.46 -1.19
N LEU A 130 0.40 4.01 -0.68
CA LEU A 130 1.40 3.35 -1.53
C LEU A 130 0.91 2.00 -2.06
N ARG A 131 0.11 1.26 -1.28
CA ARG A 131 -0.52 0.03 -1.75
C ARG A 131 -1.52 0.34 -2.88
N ASP A 132 -2.37 1.35 -2.73
CA ASP A 132 -3.35 1.75 -3.74
C ASP A 132 -2.64 2.17 -5.05
N GLU A 133 -1.56 2.93 -4.95
CA GLU A 133 -0.72 3.31 -6.11
C GLU A 133 -0.08 2.09 -6.79
N LEU A 134 0.42 1.13 -6.01
CA LEU A 134 0.99 -0.11 -6.53
C LEU A 134 -0.08 -0.97 -7.23
N GLU A 135 -1.28 -1.05 -6.67
CA GLU A 135 -2.41 -1.78 -7.27
C GLU A 135 -2.77 -1.24 -8.65
N VAL A 136 -2.70 0.09 -8.86
CA VAL A 136 -2.89 0.71 -10.18
C VAL A 136 -1.82 0.24 -11.18
N ILE A 137 -0.56 0.16 -10.76
CA ILE A 137 0.53 -0.34 -11.61
C ILE A 137 0.33 -1.82 -11.93
N LEU A 138 -0.01 -2.64 -10.93
CA LEU A 138 -0.28 -4.08 -11.10
C LEU A 138 -1.42 -4.32 -12.08
N LYS A 139 -2.53 -3.58 -11.95
CA LYS A 139 -3.65 -3.58 -12.89
C LYS A 139 -3.18 -3.30 -14.32
N GLY A 140 -2.39 -2.24 -14.51
CA GLY A 140 -1.85 -1.89 -15.83
C GLY A 140 -1.00 -3.00 -16.46
N VAL A 141 -0.17 -3.68 -15.68
CA VAL A 141 0.67 -4.79 -16.16
C VAL A 141 -0.16 -6.03 -16.49
N LEU A 142 -1.17 -6.36 -15.66
CA LEU A 142 -2.02 -7.54 -15.83
C LEU A 142 -3.01 -7.40 -17.00
N GLU A 143 -3.45 -6.18 -17.31
CA GLU A 143 -4.37 -5.91 -18.42
C GLU A 143 -3.67 -5.75 -19.77
N LYS A 144 -2.40 -5.33 -19.77
CA LYS A 144 -1.62 -5.19 -21.01
C LYS A 144 -1.47 -6.53 -21.71
N THR A 145 -1.57 -6.53 -23.05
CA THR A 145 -1.25 -7.70 -23.87
C THR A 145 0.11 -7.50 -24.52
N VAL A 146 1.02 -8.45 -24.36
CA VAL A 146 2.34 -8.45 -25.02
C VAL A 146 2.52 -9.80 -25.71
N GLU A 147 3.12 -9.81 -26.90
CA GLU A 147 3.47 -11.03 -27.62
C GLU A 147 4.69 -11.71 -26.99
N GLY A 148 4.74 -13.03 -27.02
CA GLY A 148 5.90 -13.79 -26.53
C GLY A 148 6.06 -13.82 -25.01
N GLU A 149 4.98 -13.62 -24.24
CA GLU A 149 5.03 -13.65 -22.78
C GLU A 149 5.37 -15.04 -22.21
N ALA A 150 6.10 -15.04 -21.10
CA ALA A 150 6.40 -16.26 -20.35
C ALA A 150 5.10 -16.88 -19.79
N ALA A 151 5.03 -18.21 -19.78
CA ALA A 151 3.84 -18.94 -19.32
C ALA A 151 3.39 -18.57 -17.89
N ALA A 152 4.33 -18.23 -17.01
CA ALA A 152 4.01 -17.78 -15.65
C ALA A 152 3.19 -16.48 -15.66
N LEU A 153 3.57 -15.52 -16.51
CA LEU A 153 2.84 -14.27 -16.66
C LEU A 153 1.47 -14.49 -17.31
N THR A 154 1.40 -15.37 -18.31
CA THR A 154 0.11 -15.75 -18.91
C THR A 154 -0.85 -16.29 -17.87
N LYS A 155 -0.40 -17.18 -16.97
CA LYS A 155 -1.25 -17.72 -15.88
C LYS A 155 -1.73 -16.63 -14.94
N ALA A 156 -0.86 -15.70 -14.53
CA ALA A 156 -1.24 -14.58 -13.66
C ALA A 156 -2.32 -13.69 -14.30
N LYS A 157 -2.18 -13.39 -15.60
CA LYS A 157 -3.17 -12.61 -16.35
C LYS A 157 -4.49 -13.34 -16.55
N THR A 158 -4.44 -14.66 -16.81
CA THR A 158 -5.64 -15.49 -16.88
C THR A 158 -6.37 -15.50 -15.54
N LEU A 159 -5.64 -15.64 -14.43
CA LEU A 159 -6.22 -15.59 -13.08
C LEU A 159 -6.89 -14.23 -12.83
N TYR A 160 -6.18 -13.13 -13.11
CA TYR A 160 -6.73 -11.77 -12.99
C TYR A 160 -8.04 -11.62 -13.78
N ARG A 161 -8.05 -11.98 -15.06
CA ARG A 161 -9.27 -11.91 -15.91
C ARG A 161 -10.41 -12.78 -15.38
N SER A 162 -10.10 -13.92 -14.77
CA SER A 162 -11.13 -14.78 -14.17
C SER A 162 -11.74 -14.17 -12.91
N CYS A 163 -10.95 -13.41 -12.13
CA CYS A 163 -11.37 -12.73 -10.91
C CYS A 163 -12.19 -11.47 -11.22
N THR A 164 -11.82 -10.69 -12.24
CA THR A 164 -12.50 -9.42 -12.57
C THR A 164 -13.72 -9.60 -13.48
N ASN A 165 -14.02 -10.81 -13.96
CA ASN A 165 -15.17 -11.08 -14.81
C ASN A 165 -16.42 -11.35 -13.97
N GLU A 166 -16.95 -10.30 -13.35
CA GLU A 166 -18.14 -10.35 -12.50
C GLU A 166 -19.35 -10.95 -13.23
N SER A 167 -19.56 -10.62 -14.51
CA SER A 167 -20.68 -11.17 -15.28
C SER A 167 -20.68 -12.71 -15.34
N LEU A 168 -19.51 -13.32 -15.43
CA LEU A 168 -19.38 -14.78 -15.42
C LEU A 168 -19.47 -15.37 -14.01
N ILE A 169 -19.05 -14.63 -12.99
CA ILE A 169 -19.20 -15.01 -11.58
C ILE A 169 -20.69 -15.03 -11.22
N GLU A 170 -21.42 -13.95 -11.50
CA GLU A 170 -22.86 -13.82 -11.26
C GLU A 170 -23.68 -14.85 -12.03
N LEU A 171 -23.30 -15.15 -13.28
CA LEU A 171 -23.97 -16.19 -14.08
C LEU A 171 -23.89 -17.58 -13.43
N ARG A 172 -22.82 -17.86 -12.66
CA ARG A 172 -22.62 -19.15 -12.00
C ARG A 172 -23.29 -19.24 -10.63
N GLY A 173 -23.57 -18.10 -9.99
CA GLY A 173 -24.13 -18.03 -8.64
C GLY A 173 -23.39 -18.93 -7.64
N GLY A 174 -24.13 -19.59 -6.75
CA GLY A 174 -23.57 -20.52 -5.76
C GLY A 174 -23.09 -21.86 -6.32
N ALA A 175 -23.30 -22.17 -7.59
CA ALA A 175 -23.04 -23.51 -8.15
C ALA A 175 -21.61 -24.05 -7.92
N PRO A 176 -20.53 -23.25 -8.02
CA PRO A 176 -19.18 -23.73 -7.70
C PRO A 176 -19.02 -24.22 -6.26
N LEU A 177 -19.63 -23.53 -5.29
CA LEU A 177 -19.62 -23.94 -3.89
C LEU A 177 -20.46 -25.22 -3.70
N LEU A 178 -21.66 -25.27 -4.28
CA LEU A 178 -22.55 -26.44 -4.17
C LEU A 178 -21.92 -27.73 -4.72
N ASN A 179 -21.12 -27.63 -5.78
CA ASN A 179 -20.40 -28.76 -6.37
C ASN A 179 -19.20 -29.20 -5.51
N MET A 180 -18.65 -28.30 -4.69
CA MET A 180 -17.52 -28.57 -3.82
C MET A 180 -17.96 -29.21 -2.49
N LEU A 181 -19.09 -28.77 -1.91
CA LEU A 181 -19.56 -29.22 -0.59
C LEU A 181 -19.62 -30.75 -0.40
N PRO A 182 -20.10 -31.58 -1.35
CA PRO A 182 -20.13 -33.03 -1.17
C PRO A 182 -18.75 -33.67 -0.96
N ASP A 183 -17.68 -33.05 -1.46
CA ASP A 183 -16.30 -33.54 -1.29
C ASP A 183 -15.80 -33.40 0.15
N VAL A 184 -16.42 -32.51 0.94
CA VAL A 184 -16.15 -32.30 2.37
C VAL A 184 -17.32 -32.76 3.25
N LEU A 185 -18.10 -33.73 2.73
CA LEU A 185 -19.26 -34.34 3.41
C LEU A 185 -20.41 -33.37 3.70
N ASP A 186 -20.56 -32.33 2.87
CA ASP A 186 -21.62 -31.32 2.95
C ASP A 186 -21.65 -30.52 4.26
N TRP A 187 -22.46 -29.46 4.28
CA TRP A 187 -22.73 -28.69 5.49
C TRP A 187 -24.11 -29.08 6.06
N PRO A 188 -24.20 -29.72 7.24
CA PRO A 188 -25.46 -30.31 7.76
C PRO A 188 -26.65 -29.35 7.79
N ILE A 189 -26.42 -28.07 8.11
CA ILE A 189 -27.45 -27.03 8.17
C ILE A 189 -28.11 -26.76 6.80
N ALA A 190 -27.41 -27.10 5.71
CA ALA A 190 -27.77 -26.75 4.34
C ALA A 190 -28.13 -27.97 3.46
N VAL A 191 -28.38 -29.13 4.08
CA VAL A 191 -28.96 -30.32 3.44
C VAL A 191 -30.12 -30.85 4.27
N ASP A 192 -30.89 -31.77 3.70
CA ASP A 192 -31.79 -32.63 4.45
C ASP A 192 -31.17 -34.02 4.61
N ASP A 193 -31.57 -34.73 5.67
CA ASP A 193 -31.16 -36.10 5.96
C ASP A 193 -29.64 -36.37 5.98
N TRP A 194 -28.84 -35.38 6.41
CA TRP A 194 -27.37 -35.44 6.46
C TRP A 194 -26.84 -36.69 7.14
N GLU A 195 -27.41 -37.06 8.30
CA GLU A 195 -27.02 -38.25 9.05
C GLU A 195 -27.19 -39.55 8.24
N SER A 196 -28.23 -39.61 7.40
CA SER A 196 -28.49 -40.79 6.57
C SER A 196 -27.55 -40.89 5.38
N VAL A 197 -27.19 -39.75 4.77
CA VAL A 197 -26.37 -39.68 3.56
C VAL A 197 -24.88 -39.75 3.91
N TYR A 198 -24.44 -38.95 4.89
CA TYR A 198 -23.03 -38.77 5.24
C TYR A 198 -22.70 -39.35 6.61
N GLY A 199 -23.59 -39.24 7.59
CA GLY A 199 -23.32 -39.54 9.00
C GLY A 199 -22.79 -40.96 9.28
N THR A 200 -23.19 -41.97 8.51
CA THR A 200 -22.70 -43.36 8.69
C THR A 200 -21.25 -43.57 8.26
N THR A 201 -20.77 -42.74 7.33
CA THR A 201 -19.39 -42.78 6.82
C THR A 201 -18.54 -41.63 7.35
N TRP A 202 -19.15 -40.71 8.09
CA TRP A 202 -18.50 -39.50 8.53
C TRP A 202 -17.43 -39.79 9.57
N ARG A 203 -16.26 -39.19 9.33
CA ARG A 203 -15.12 -39.23 10.22
C ARG A 203 -14.50 -37.84 10.27
N LEU A 204 -14.28 -37.34 11.48
CA LEU A 204 -13.71 -36.01 11.68
C LEU A 204 -12.35 -35.88 11.00
N GLU A 205 -11.54 -36.95 11.05
CA GLU A 205 -10.20 -36.97 10.47
C GLU A 205 -10.24 -36.85 8.94
N ASP A 206 -11.25 -37.45 8.29
CA ASP A 206 -11.40 -37.41 6.84
C ASP A 206 -11.77 -35.99 6.38
N VAL A 207 -12.64 -35.29 7.12
CA VAL A 207 -13.01 -33.89 6.80
C VAL A 207 -11.82 -32.96 7.01
N ILE A 208 -11.14 -33.06 8.15
CA ILE A 208 -9.95 -32.25 8.46
C ILE A 208 -8.86 -32.47 7.40
N ALA A 209 -8.58 -33.72 7.03
CA ALA A 209 -7.56 -34.05 6.03
C ALA A 209 -7.93 -33.50 4.65
N ARG A 210 -9.19 -33.66 4.20
CA ARG A 210 -9.65 -33.16 2.89
C ARG A 210 -9.63 -31.63 2.82
N LEU A 211 -10.06 -30.95 3.88
CA LEU A 211 -9.99 -29.49 3.96
C LEU A 211 -8.54 -29.00 3.88
N ASN A 212 -7.62 -29.64 4.60
CA ASN A 212 -6.21 -29.26 4.60
C ASN A 212 -5.54 -29.56 3.25
N GLU A 213 -5.62 -30.80 2.77
CA GLU A 213 -4.89 -31.26 1.58
C GLU A 213 -5.36 -30.56 0.30
N LYS A 214 -6.68 -30.44 0.10
CA LYS A 214 -7.24 -29.99 -1.18
C LYS A 214 -7.57 -28.50 -1.20
N TYR A 215 -7.95 -27.94 -0.06
CA TYR A 215 -8.42 -26.55 0.03
C TYR A 215 -7.47 -25.65 0.83
N GLY A 216 -6.45 -26.20 1.48
CA GLY A 216 -5.55 -25.43 2.34
C GLY A 216 -6.25 -24.85 3.58
N THR A 217 -7.41 -25.39 3.94
CA THR A 217 -8.21 -24.93 5.09
C THR A 217 -7.95 -25.85 6.28
N GLN A 218 -7.55 -25.26 7.39
CA GLN A 218 -7.28 -25.99 8.63
C GLN A 218 -8.47 -25.82 9.57
N LEU A 219 -8.87 -26.90 10.24
CA LEU A 219 -10.01 -26.94 11.14
C LEU A 219 -9.64 -27.75 12.39
N LEU A 220 -9.93 -27.22 13.57
CA LEU A 220 -9.59 -27.75 14.91
C LEU A 220 -8.09 -27.83 15.22
N VAL A 221 -7.31 -28.43 14.32
CA VAL A 221 -5.86 -28.63 14.45
C VAL A 221 -5.18 -28.08 13.21
N ASN A 222 -4.29 -27.11 13.42
CA ASN A 222 -3.39 -26.65 12.37
C ASN A 222 -2.22 -27.62 12.27
N PHE A 223 -2.08 -28.29 11.13
CA PHE A 223 -0.89 -29.07 10.83
C PHE A 223 -0.37 -28.75 9.44
N PHE A 224 0.94 -28.60 9.35
CA PHE A 224 1.63 -28.19 8.13
C PHE A 224 3.07 -28.71 8.11
N VAL A 225 3.68 -28.73 6.93
CA VAL A 225 5.10 -29.02 6.77
C VAL A 225 5.86 -27.69 6.87
N GLY A 226 6.69 -27.57 7.89
CA GLY A 226 7.52 -26.41 8.16
C GLY A 226 8.98 -26.79 8.37
N THR A 227 9.86 -25.80 8.34
CA THR A 227 11.27 -25.99 8.68
C THR A 227 11.40 -26.39 10.16
N ASP A 228 12.38 -27.23 10.50
CA ASP A 228 12.68 -27.56 11.90
C ASP A 228 13.43 -26.40 12.56
N ASP A 229 12.90 -25.87 13.67
CA ASP A 229 13.52 -24.78 14.43
C ASP A 229 14.90 -25.18 15.00
N ARG A 230 15.16 -26.49 15.14
CA ARG A 230 16.44 -27.04 15.60
C ARG A 230 17.40 -27.40 14.47
N ASP A 231 16.90 -27.54 13.24
CA ASP A 231 17.69 -27.83 12.04
C ASP A 231 17.05 -27.17 10.81
N SER A 232 17.57 -25.99 10.45
CA SER A 232 17.05 -25.22 9.31
C SER A 232 17.24 -25.88 7.94
N THR A 233 17.90 -27.04 7.86
CA THR A 233 18.07 -27.82 6.63
C THR A 233 17.01 -28.91 6.46
N SER A 234 16.23 -29.18 7.50
CA SER A 234 15.22 -30.24 7.55
C SER A 234 13.80 -29.66 7.64
N HIS A 235 12.81 -30.47 7.27
CA HIS A 235 11.39 -30.17 7.45
C HIS A 235 10.74 -31.20 8.36
N ILE A 236 9.83 -30.75 9.21
CA ILE A 236 9.04 -31.59 10.11
C ILE A 236 7.55 -31.24 9.99
N ILE A 237 6.70 -32.13 10.48
CA ILE A 237 5.27 -31.83 10.63
C ILE A 237 5.12 -31.01 11.91
N HIS A 238 4.54 -29.83 11.76
CA HIS A 238 4.13 -28.98 12.88
C HIS A 238 2.67 -29.26 13.23
N PHE A 239 2.37 -29.20 14.53
CA PHE A 239 1.01 -29.18 15.05
C PHE A 239 0.88 -27.94 15.92
N ASP A 240 -0.15 -27.14 15.65
CA ASP A 240 -0.39 -25.88 16.34
C ASP A 240 -1.89 -25.72 16.62
N GLN A 241 -2.21 -24.77 17.50
CA GLN A 241 -3.58 -24.36 17.73
C GLN A 241 -4.24 -23.88 16.44
N GLN A 242 -5.56 -23.95 16.39
CA GLN A 242 -6.31 -23.45 15.26
C GLN A 242 -6.01 -21.96 15.04
N THR A 243 -5.33 -21.65 13.95
CA THR A 243 -4.91 -20.28 13.59
C THR A 243 -6.06 -19.44 13.01
N SER A 244 -7.12 -20.10 12.53
CA SER A 244 -8.31 -19.44 11.97
C SER A 244 -9.56 -19.79 12.79
N LEU A 245 -9.79 -19.05 13.86
CA LEU A 245 -11.13 -18.89 14.42
C LEU A 245 -12.00 -18.11 13.42
N GLY A 246 -13.32 -18.28 13.48
CA GLY A 246 -14.25 -17.53 12.64
C GLY A 246 -14.23 -16.02 12.93
N LEU A 247 -14.02 -15.66 14.20
CA LEU A 247 -13.81 -14.28 14.64
C LEU A 247 -12.31 -13.94 14.74
N LEU A 248 -12.01 -12.63 14.72
CA LEU A 248 -10.66 -12.08 14.62
C LEU A 248 -9.69 -12.54 15.72
N SER A 249 -10.19 -12.78 16.93
CA SER A 249 -9.41 -13.34 18.03
C SER A 249 -10.32 -14.03 19.03
N ARG A 250 -9.70 -14.80 19.94
CA ARG A 250 -10.35 -15.43 21.09
C ARG A 250 -11.23 -14.46 21.89
N ASP A 251 -10.80 -13.21 22.07
CA ASP A 251 -11.49 -12.24 22.93
C ASP A 251 -12.87 -11.84 22.38
N TYR A 252 -13.06 -11.92 21.06
CA TYR A 252 -14.35 -11.64 20.45
C TYR A 252 -15.44 -12.62 20.92
N TYR A 253 -15.08 -13.85 21.31
CA TYR A 253 -16.04 -14.86 21.77
C TYR A 253 -16.60 -14.60 23.18
N ALA A 254 -16.14 -13.55 23.87
CA ALA A 254 -16.82 -13.03 25.05
C ALA A 254 -18.22 -12.49 24.71
N CYS A 255 -18.43 -12.01 23.47
CA CYS A 255 -19.70 -11.53 22.93
C CYS A 255 -20.44 -10.52 23.82
N ASP A 256 -19.71 -9.73 24.60
CA ASP A 256 -20.21 -8.66 25.45
C ASP A 256 -19.62 -7.31 25.03
N GLY A 257 -20.05 -6.21 25.66
CA GLY A 257 -19.51 -4.88 25.44
C GLY A 257 -19.39 -4.50 23.96
N SER A 258 -18.16 -4.21 23.51
CA SER A 258 -17.84 -3.86 22.12
C SER A 258 -17.87 -5.05 21.15
N TYR A 259 -17.82 -6.29 21.63
CA TYR A 259 -17.79 -7.50 20.79
C TYR A 259 -19.19 -8.05 20.46
N ALA A 260 -20.20 -7.65 21.24
CA ALA A 260 -21.58 -8.13 21.08
C ALA A 260 -22.18 -7.89 19.69
N GLU A 261 -21.82 -6.79 19.02
CA GLU A 261 -22.27 -6.54 17.64
C GLU A 261 -21.62 -7.50 16.64
N VAL A 262 -20.32 -7.77 16.81
CA VAL A 262 -19.57 -8.64 15.91
C VAL A 262 -20.04 -10.09 16.01
N CYS A 263 -20.31 -10.60 17.22
CA CYS A 263 -20.90 -11.93 17.37
C CYS A 263 -22.27 -12.04 16.71
N ARG A 264 -23.15 -11.03 16.90
CA ARG A 264 -24.47 -11.00 16.24
C ARG A 264 -24.34 -10.98 14.71
N ALA A 265 -23.40 -10.22 14.18
CA ALA A 265 -23.14 -10.17 12.73
C ALA A 265 -22.61 -11.50 12.20
N TYR A 266 -21.74 -12.18 12.94
CA TYR A 266 -21.19 -13.48 12.57
C TYR A 266 -22.25 -14.59 12.58
N GLU A 267 -23.10 -14.63 13.61
CA GLU A 267 -24.28 -15.51 13.63
C GLU A 267 -25.21 -15.24 12.45
N GLN A 268 -25.52 -13.97 12.19
CA GLN A 268 -26.39 -13.58 11.10
C GLN A 268 -25.80 -13.96 9.73
N PHE A 269 -24.47 -13.82 9.56
CA PHE A 269 -23.77 -14.27 8.36
C PHE A 269 -23.91 -15.78 8.12
N MET A 270 -23.74 -16.61 9.17
CA MET A 270 -23.95 -18.05 9.06
C MET A 270 -25.40 -18.40 8.69
N ILE A 271 -26.37 -17.72 9.30
CA ILE A 271 -27.81 -17.90 9.01
C ILE A 271 -28.11 -17.56 7.55
N ASP A 272 -27.64 -16.40 7.07
CA ASP A 272 -27.92 -15.94 5.72
C ASP A 272 -27.24 -16.83 4.67
N LEU A 273 -26.01 -17.27 4.92
CA LEU A 273 -25.32 -18.22 4.04
C LEU A 273 -26.06 -19.57 3.97
N ALA A 274 -26.52 -20.10 5.11
CA ALA A 274 -27.31 -21.33 5.12
C ALA A 274 -28.62 -21.15 4.34
N LYS A 275 -29.31 -20.01 4.49
CA LYS A 275 -30.54 -19.69 3.75
C LYS A 275 -30.29 -19.60 2.24
N LEU A 276 -29.19 -18.98 1.82
CA LEU A 276 -28.81 -18.89 0.40
C LEU A 276 -28.56 -20.29 -0.19
N ILE A 277 -27.74 -21.12 0.47
CA ILE A 277 -27.43 -22.48 -0.01
C ILE A 277 -28.71 -23.34 -0.09
N ARG A 278 -29.59 -23.26 0.90
CA ARG A 278 -30.87 -23.99 0.89
C ARG A 278 -31.79 -23.50 -0.23
N THR A 279 -31.83 -22.19 -0.48
CA THR A 279 -32.58 -21.59 -1.60
C THR A 279 -32.09 -22.13 -2.94
N ASP A 280 -30.77 -22.11 -3.16
CA ASP A 280 -30.17 -22.59 -4.41
C ASP A 280 -30.38 -24.10 -4.63
N ARG A 281 -30.54 -24.86 -3.55
CA ARG A 281 -30.87 -26.30 -3.59
C ARG A 281 -32.37 -26.59 -3.70
N GLY A 282 -33.23 -25.56 -3.62
CA GLY A 282 -34.68 -25.74 -3.60
C GLY A 282 -35.21 -26.43 -2.35
N LEU A 283 -34.49 -26.32 -1.22
CA LEU A 283 -34.86 -26.91 0.07
C LEU A 283 -35.72 -25.94 0.89
N GLU A 284 -36.54 -26.49 1.79
CA GLU A 284 -37.33 -25.67 2.73
C GLU A 284 -36.40 -24.93 3.72
N ILE A 285 -36.73 -23.67 4.00
CA ILE A 285 -35.99 -22.83 4.96
C ILE A 285 -36.74 -22.81 6.29
N ASN A 286 -36.24 -23.58 7.26
CA ASN A 286 -36.68 -23.50 8.65
C ASN A 286 -35.72 -22.60 9.43
N GLU A 287 -36.06 -21.31 9.54
CA GLU A 287 -35.18 -20.33 10.17
C GLU A 287 -34.92 -20.62 11.66
N THR A 288 -35.89 -21.17 12.38
CA THR A 288 -35.72 -21.55 13.80
C THR A 288 -34.64 -22.62 13.94
N ARG A 289 -34.71 -23.68 13.13
CA ARG A 289 -33.70 -24.75 13.14
C ARG A 289 -32.32 -24.23 12.76
N ILE A 290 -32.23 -23.37 11.74
CA ILE A 290 -30.96 -22.75 11.31
C ILE A 290 -30.35 -21.94 12.47
N ARG A 291 -31.15 -21.14 13.18
CA ARG A 291 -30.67 -20.36 14.35
C ARG A 291 -30.18 -21.27 15.49
N GLU A 292 -30.89 -22.35 15.77
CA GLU A 292 -30.48 -23.33 16.79
C GLU A 292 -29.14 -24.00 16.44
N GLU A 293 -28.97 -24.42 15.18
CA GLU A 293 -27.71 -25.01 14.70
C GLU A 293 -26.56 -24.00 14.73
N VAL A 294 -26.79 -22.75 14.32
CA VAL A 294 -25.79 -21.68 14.40
C VAL A 294 -25.39 -21.38 15.84
N THR A 295 -26.34 -21.39 16.78
CA THR A 295 -26.03 -21.22 18.21
C THR A 295 -25.09 -22.34 18.70
N ARG A 296 -25.34 -23.59 18.27
CA ARG A 296 -24.46 -24.72 18.61
C ARG A 296 -23.06 -24.57 18.00
N ILE A 297 -22.95 -24.05 16.77
CA ILE A 297 -21.66 -23.77 16.14
C ILE A 297 -20.90 -22.71 16.96
N MET A 298 -21.59 -21.63 17.36
CA MET A 298 -21.00 -20.58 18.20
C MET A 298 -20.51 -21.10 19.55
N ASP A 299 -21.25 -22.01 20.19
CA ASP A 299 -20.82 -22.61 21.44
C ASP A 299 -19.57 -23.47 21.27
N VAL A 300 -19.49 -24.27 20.20
CA VAL A 300 -18.31 -25.08 19.87
C VAL A 300 -17.10 -24.18 19.55
N GLU A 301 -17.27 -23.13 18.75
CA GLU A 301 -16.17 -22.20 18.46
C GLU A 301 -15.70 -21.45 19.72
N ARG A 302 -16.62 -21.10 20.63
CA ARG A 302 -16.28 -20.47 21.92
C ARG A 302 -15.43 -21.41 22.77
N ASP A 303 -15.80 -22.69 22.86
CA ASP A 303 -15.02 -23.69 23.59
C ASP A 303 -13.62 -23.86 22.99
N ILE A 304 -13.52 -23.88 21.65
CA ILE A 304 -12.23 -23.93 20.95
C ILE A 304 -11.41 -22.67 21.24
N ALA A 305 -12.01 -21.48 21.14
CA ALA A 305 -11.35 -20.21 21.41
C ALA A 305 -10.81 -20.16 22.84
N TYR A 306 -11.56 -20.63 23.83
CA TYR A 306 -11.08 -20.65 25.22
C TYR A 306 -10.00 -21.69 25.49
N ALA A 307 -9.84 -22.69 24.63
CA ALA A 307 -8.76 -23.66 24.68
C ALA A 307 -7.47 -23.17 23.99
N THR A 308 -7.51 -22.12 23.17
CA THR A 308 -6.29 -21.55 22.55
C THR A 308 -5.49 -20.74 23.57
N ASP A 309 -4.16 -20.76 23.44
CA ASP A 309 -3.28 -19.93 24.25
C ASP A 309 -3.51 -18.44 23.99
N THR A 310 -3.27 -17.62 25.02
CA THR A 310 -3.29 -16.16 24.88
C THR A 310 -2.12 -15.72 24.01
N PRO A 311 -2.32 -14.78 23.06
CA PRO A 311 -1.18 -14.14 22.40
C PRO A 311 -0.24 -13.54 23.45
N GLU A 312 1.05 -13.84 23.36
CA GLU A 312 2.10 -13.19 24.18
C GLU A 312 2.19 -11.69 23.91
#